data_AF-A0A0Q6XBI7-F1
#
_entry.id   AF-A0A0Q6XBI7-F1
#
_cell.length_a   1.000
_cell.length_b   1.000
_cell.length_c   1.000
_cell.angle_alpha   90.00
_cell.angle_beta   90.00
_cell.angle_gamma   90.00
#
_symmetry.space_group_name_H-M   'P 1'
#
loop_
_entity.id
_entity.type
_entity.pdbx_description
1 polymer ?
#
loop_
_entity_poly.entity_id
_entity_poly.type
_entity_poly.pdbx_seq_one_letter_code
_entity_poly.pdbx_strand_id
1 'polypeptide(L)'
;MTVPASVAAFLAKQRDLLDRLEQFAKTPEYCRLLTAAAPLIEGDLDPWLAEWLIQPVVRLDEQPNDEAIRHGEPPIHTVCRQGGVDLIEQQIARIAALASYWADA
;
A
#
# COMPACT_ATOMS: atom_id res chain seq x y z
N MET A 1 20.16 -18.65 23.66
CA MET A 1 18.70 -18.51 23.56
C MET A 1 18.30 -18.73 22.11
N THR A 2 17.44 -19.69 21.83
CA THR A 2 16.90 -19.94 20.48
C THR A 2 15.60 -19.14 20.29
N VAL A 3 15.46 -18.47 19.15
CA VAL A 3 14.24 -17.74 18.80
C VAL A 3 13.09 -18.73 18.61
N PRO A 4 11.88 -18.49 19.17
CA PRO A 4 10.73 -19.34 18.93
C PRO A 4 10.39 -19.46 17.45
N ALA A 5 9.97 -20.63 16.99
CA ALA A 5 9.65 -20.87 15.58
C ALA A 5 8.56 -19.91 15.04
N SER A 6 7.57 -19.54 15.88
CA SER A 6 6.54 -18.56 15.52
C SER A 6 7.10 -17.17 15.27
N VAL A 7 8.04 -16.72 16.12
CA VAL A 7 8.73 -15.43 15.97
C VAL A 7 9.64 -15.45 14.75
N ALA A 8 10.37 -16.54 14.51
CA ALA A 8 11.20 -16.69 13.33
C ALA A 8 10.38 -16.64 12.03
N ALA A 9 9.23 -17.31 12.00
CA ALA A 9 8.31 -17.27 10.86
C ALA A 9 7.70 -15.87 10.64
N PHE A 10 7.33 -15.17 11.71
CA PHE A 10 6.87 -13.78 11.62
C PHE A 10 7.95 -12.86 11.03
N LEU A 11 9.17 -12.93 11.55
CA LEU A 11 10.31 -12.13 11.06
C LEU A 11 10.65 -12.45 9.60
N ALA A 12 10.57 -13.71 9.19
CA ALA A 12 10.77 -14.11 7.80
C ALA A 12 9.73 -13.46 6.87
N LYS A 13 8.45 -13.43 7.28
CA LYS A 13 7.38 -12.74 6.53
C LYS A 13 7.62 -11.24 6.43
N GLN A 14 8.02 -10.59 7.52
CA GLN A 14 8.32 -9.15 7.51
C GLN A 14 9.49 -8.81 6.58
N ARG A 15 10.53 -9.65 6.54
CA ARG A 15 11.67 -9.48 5.62
C ARG A 15 11.26 -9.64 4.16
N ASP A 16 10.53 -10.71 3.82
CA ASP A 16 10.01 -10.90 2.46
C ASP A 16 9.17 -9.70 1.99
N LEU A 17 8.41 -9.10 2.89
CA LEU A 17 7.60 -7.92 2.59
C LEU A 17 8.47 -6.69 2.30
N LEU A 18 9.49 -6.43 3.13
CA LEU A 18 10.44 -5.33 2.91
C LEU A 18 11.25 -5.54 1.62
N ASP A 19 11.68 -6.76 1.33
CA ASP A 19 12.43 -7.09 0.11
C ASP A 19 11.58 -6.78 -1.15
N ARG A 20 10.28 -7.09 -1.10
CA ARG A 20 9.35 -6.75 -2.19
C ARG A 20 9.14 -5.25 -2.34
N LEU A 21 9.00 -4.52 -1.23
CA LEU A 21 8.92 -3.06 -1.25
C LEU A 21 10.18 -2.47 -1.88
N GLU A 22 11.37 -2.92 -1.48
CA GLU A 22 12.64 -2.44 -2.02
C GLU A 22 12.76 -2.71 -3.52
N GLN A 23 12.34 -3.90 -3.98
CA GLN A 23 12.33 -4.23 -5.40
C GLN A 23 11.32 -3.38 -6.17
N PHE A 24 10.11 -3.20 -5.63
CA PHE A 24 9.07 -2.40 -6.26
C PHE A 24 9.45 -0.92 -6.33
N ALA A 25 10.08 -0.37 -5.31
CA ALA A 25 10.54 1.03 -5.27
C ALA A 25 11.54 1.37 -6.39
N LYS A 26 12.20 0.37 -6.97
CA LYS A 26 13.14 0.52 -8.10
C LYS A 26 12.45 0.53 -9.48
N THR A 27 11.12 0.43 -9.52
CA THR A 27 10.33 0.33 -10.76
C THR A 27 9.69 1.67 -11.14
N PRO A 28 9.47 1.94 -12.44
CA PRO A 28 8.71 3.11 -12.89
C PRO A 28 7.28 3.18 -12.31
N GLU A 29 6.68 2.02 -12.04
CA GLU A 29 5.35 1.89 -11.46
C GLU A 29 5.27 2.51 -10.06
N TYR A 30 6.34 2.45 -9.29
CA TYR A 30 6.39 3.11 -7.98
C TYR A 30 6.36 4.64 -8.12
N CYS A 31 7.11 5.21 -9.08
CA CYS A 31 7.05 6.64 -9.38
C CYS A 31 5.65 7.09 -9.86
N ARG A 32 4.94 6.23 -10.60
CA ARG A 32 3.55 6.48 -10.99
C ARG A 32 2.64 6.57 -9.76
N LEU A 33 2.79 5.67 -8.79
CA LEU A 33 2.02 5.73 -7.55
C LEU A 33 2.33 6.97 -6.70
N LEU A 34 3.60 7.41 -6.63
CA LEU A 34 3.96 8.69 -5.99
C LEU A 34 3.23 9.87 -6.64
N THR A 35 3.17 9.89 -7.98
CA THR A 35 2.46 10.94 -8.73
C THR A 35 0.97 10.94 -8.41
N ALA A 36 0.35 9.76 -8.33
CA ALA A 36 -1.06 9.63 -7.96
C ALA A 36 -1.34 10.04 -6.51
N ALA A 37 -0.38 9.85 -5.61
CA ALA A 37 -0.48 10.20 -4.20
C ALA A 37 -0.23 11.69 -3.91
N ALA A 38 0.29 12.45 -4.87
CA ALA A 38 0.64 13.87 -4.70
C ALA A 38 -0.47 14.75 -4.11
N PRO A 39 -1.77 14.54 -4.39
CA PRO A 39 -2.83 15.34 -3.78
C PRO A 39 -3.10 15.04 -2.30
N LEU A 40 -2.57 13.95 -1.74
CA LEU A 40 -2.92 13.50 -0.38
C LEU A 40 -2.16 14.24 0.71
N ILE A 41 -0.88 14.54 0.47
CA ILE A 41 0.04 15.04 1.48
C ILE A 41 0.96 16.07 0.82
N GLU A 42 1.14 17.21 1.48
CA GLU A 42 2.18 18.16 1.10
C GLU A 42 3.56 17.66 1.59
N GLY A 43 4.55 17.64 0.69
CA GLY A 43 5.93 17.31 1.03
C GLY A 43 6.39 15.96 0.48
N ASP A 44 7.22 15.27 1.24
CA ASP A 44 7.82 14.00 0.82
C ASP A 44 6.80 12.85 0.93
N LEU A 45 6.42 12.29 -0.21
CA LEU A 45 5.42 11.23 -0.34
C LEU A 45 6.00 9.83 -0.16
N ASP A 46 7.31 9.68 -0.31
CA ASP A 46 7.97 8.38 -0.26
C ASP A 46 7.74 7.65 1.07
N PRO A 47 7.94 8.28 2.24
CA PRO A 47 7.71 7.61 3.52
C PRO A 47 6.26 7.15 3.69
N TRP A 48 5.31 7.98 3.29
CA TRP A 48 3.89 7.66 3.41
C TRP A 48 3.49 6.51 2.49
N LEU A 49 3.90 6.55 1.22
CA LEU A 49 3.54 5.49 0.26
C LEU A 49 4.19 4.17 0.67
N ALA A 50 5.46 4.19 1.07
CA ALA A 50 6.16 3.00 1.54
C ALA A 50 5.46 2.38 2.76
N GLU A 51 5.09 3.20 3.76
CA GLU A 51 4.35 2.74 4.93
C GLU A 51 2.99 2.15 4.56
N TRP A 52 2.23 2.84 3.72
CA TRP A 52 0.91 2.41 3.31
C TRP A 52 0.93 1.08 2.53
N LEU A 53 1.92 0.88 1.66
CA LEU A 53 2.07 -0.35 0.88
C LEU A 53 2.34 -1.59 1.76
N ILE A 54 2.96 -1.42 2.92
CA ILE A 54 3.39 -2.52 3.79
C ILE A 54 2.46 -2.78 4.97
N GLN A 55 1.58 -1.83 5.28
CA GLN A 55 0.58 -2.00 6.33
C GLN A 55 -0.67 -2.73 5.81
N PRO A 56 -1.28 -3.62 6.61
CA PRO A 56 -2.57 -4.19 6.29
C PRO A 56 -3.62 -3.10 6.05
N VAL A 57 -4.34 -3.16 4.92
CA VAL A 57 -5.42 -2.21 4.67
C VAL A 57 -6.62 -2.53 5.55
N VAL A 58 -7.03 -1.53 6.32
CA VAL A 58 -8.35 -1.46 6.93
C VAL A 58 -9.24 -0.69 5.95
N ARG A 59 -10.26 -1.35 5.38
CA ARG A 59 -11.23 -0.65 4.52
C ARG A 59 -12.15 0.16 5.43
N LEU A 60 -12.21 1.47 5.23
CA LEU A 60 -13.11 2.35 5.96
C LEU A 60 -14.55 2.27 5.42
N ASP A 61 -14.70 1.85 4.16
CA ASP A 61 -15.95 1.58 3.50
C ASP A 61 -15.94 0.15 2.94
N GLU A 62 -16.85 -0.70 3.42
CA GLU A 62 -17.13 -2.00 2.79
C GLU A 62 -17.89 -1.77 1.48
N GLN A 63 -17.25 -1.17 0.46
CA GLN A 63 -17.82 -1.21 -0.88
C GLN A 63 -17.56 -2.59 -1.50
N PRO A 64 -18.60 -3.28 -2.00
CA PRO A 64 -18.53 -4.67 -2.44
C PRO A 64 -17.68 -4.91 -3.70
N ASN A 65 -17.16 -3.83 -4.32
CA ASN A 65 -16.50 -3.90 -5.62
C ASN A 65 -14.96 -3.86 -5.52
N ASP A 66 -14.41 -3.62 -4.33
CA ASP A 66 -12.97 -3.47 -4.11
C ASP A 66 -12.25 -4.78 -3.74
N GLU A 67 -12.71 -5.93 -4.22
CA GLU A 67 -12.07 -7.24 -3.97
C GLU A 67 -10.57 -7.31 -4.35
N ALA A 68 -10.10 -6.34 -5.14
CA ALA A 68 -8.73 -6.16 -5.58
C ALA A 68 -7.69 -6.10 -4.44
N ILE A 69 -7.96 -5.35 -3.38
CA ILE A 69 -7.07 -5.25 -2.21
C ILE A 69 -7.71 -6.00 -1.05
N ARG A 70 -7.34 -7.26 -0.85
CA ARG A 70 -7.93 -8.10 0.21
C ARG A 70 -7.80 -7.41 1.57
N HIS A 71 -8.91 -7.33 2.29
CA HIS A 71 -8.93 -6.78 3.65
C HIS A 71 -7.91 -7.50 4.53
N GLY A 72 -7.08 -6.74 5.25
CA GLY A 72 -6.02 -7.28 6.10
C GLY A 72 -4.77 -7.79 5.35
N GLU A 73 -4.72 -7.73 4.01
CA GLU A 73 -3.48 -7.90 3.26
C GLU A 73 -2.84 -6.53 2.97
N PRO A 74 -1.51 -6.42 3.10
CA PRO A 74 -0.77 -5.26 2.63
C PRO A 74 -0.90 -5.03 1.11
N PRO A 75 -1.08 -3.77 0.65
CA PRO A 75 -1.20 -3.44 -0.77
C PRO A 75 -0.03 -3.91 -1.64
N ILE A 76 1.16 -4.08 -1.05
CA ILE A 76 2.34 -4.60 -1.75
C ILE A 76 2.08 -6.00 -2.34
N HIS A 77 1.17 -6.80 -1.78
CA HIS A 77 0.77 -8.08 -2.38
C HIS A 77 -0.05 -7.93 -3.65
N THR A 78 -0.72 -6.78 -3.83
CA THR A 78 -1.54 -6.46 -5.00
C THR A 78 -0.68 -5.91 -6.13
N VAL A 79 0.24 -4.97 -5.87
CA VAL A 79 1.09 -4.38 -6.93
C VAL A 79 1.95 -5.42 -7.66
N CYS A 80 2.31 -6.52 -6.99
CA CYS A 80 3.05 -7.63 -7.60
C CYS A 80 2.21 -8.48 -8.58
N ARG A 81 0.91 -8.24 -8.72
CA ARG A 81 0.01 -8.95 -9.64
C ARG A 81 -0.16 -8.15 -10.93
N GLN A 82 -0.44 -8.82 -12.04
CA GLN A 82 -0.76 -8.15 -13.31
C GLN A 82 -1.97 -7.23 -13.13
N GLY A 83 -1.84 -5.95 -13.52
CA GLY A 83 -2.87 -4.91 -13.33
C GLY A 83 -3.01 -4.41 -11.88
N GLY A 84 -2.19 -4.90 -10.94
CA GLY A 84 -2.26 -4.53 -9.53
C GLY A 84 -1.93 -3.08 -9.26
N VAL A 85 -1.01 -2.50 -10.02
CA VAL A 85 -0.61 -1.09 -9.90
C VAL A 85 -1.78 -0.17 -10.26
N ASP A 86 -2.53 -0.47 -11.32
CA ASP A 86 -3.69 0.32 -11.73
C ASP A 86 -4.80 0.30 -10.67
N LEU A 87 -4.93 -0.82 -9.95
CA LEU A 87 -5.87 -0.97 -8.83
C LEU A 87 -5.44 -0.14 -7.62
N ILE A 88 -4.15 -0.14 -7.28
CA ILE A 88 -3.62 0.70 -6.21
C ILE A 88 -3.74 2.19 -6.55
N GLU A 89 -3.45 2.58 -7.78
CA GLU A 89 -3.60 3.96 -8.24
C GLU A 89 -5.05 4.45 -8.10
N GLN A 90 -6.03 3.62 -8.50
CA GLN A 90 -7.45 3.93 -8.31
C GLN A 90 -7.80 4.10 -6.83
N GLN A 91 -7.25 3.25 -5.95
CA GLN A 91 -7.48 3.36 -4.51
C GLN A 91 -6.91 4.66 -3.94
N ILE A 92 -5.68 5.02 -4.31
CA ILE A 92 -5.03 6.27 -3.89
C ILE A 92 -5.88 7.47 -4.35
N ALA A 93 -6.37 7.46 -5.60
CA ALA A 93 -7.22 8.51 -6.13
C ALA A 93 -8.56 8.64 -5.35
N ARG A 94 -9.15 7.52 -4.93
CA ARG A 94 -10.37 7.54 -4.09
C ARG A 94 -10.10 8.13 -2.71
N ILE A 95 -9.00 7.74 -2.07
CA ILE A 95 -8.59 8.31 -0.78
C ILE A 95 -8.40 9.83 -0.93
N ALA A 96 -7.80 10.29 -2.02
CA ALA A 96 -7.59 11.71 -2.29
C ALA A 96 -8.91 12.47 -2.46
N ALA A 97 -9.86 11.89 -3.20
CA ALA A 97 -11.19 12.46 -3.37
C ALA A 97 -11.94 12.57 -2.04
N LEU A 98 -11.86 11.55 -1.18
CA LEU A 98 -12.46 11.58 0.16
C LEU A 98 -11.80 12.65 1.04
N ALA A 99 -10.47 12.72 1.06
CA ALA A 99 -9.74 13.72 1.85
C ALA A 99 -10.12 15.16 1.45
N SER A 100 -10.26 15.43 0.15
CA SER A 100 -10.71 16.73 -0.36
C SER A 100 -12.14 17.05 0.08
N TYR A 101 -13.05 16.08 0.03
CA TYR A 101 -14.45 16.28 0.42
C TYR A 101 -14.60 16.69 1.90
N TRP A 102 -13.78 16.14 2.79
CA TRP A 102 -13.79 16.49 4.22
C TRP A 102 -13.01 17.77 4.55
N ALA A 103 -12.11 18.24 3.68
CA ALA A 103 -11.39 19.49 3.87
C ALA A 103 -12.25 20.73 3.51
N ASP A 104 -13.22 20.56 2.61
CA ASP A 104 -14.12 21.61 2.13
C ASP A 104 -15.47 21.70 2.91
N ALA A 105 -15.71 20.81 3.89
CA ALA A 105 -16.94 20.70 4.68
C ALA A 105 -16.84 21.38 6.05
#